data_AF-A0A9J6GR17-F1
#
_entry.id   AF-A0A9J6GR17-F1
#
_cell.length_a   1.000
_cell.length_b   1.000
_cell.length_c   1.000
_cell.angle_alpha   90.00
_cell.angle_beta   90.00
_cell.angle_gamma   90.00
#
_symmetry.space_group_name_H-M   'P 1'
#
loop_
_entity.id
_entity.type
_entity.pdbx_description
1 polymer ?
#
loop_
_entity_poly.entity_id
_entity_poly.type
_entity_poly.pdbx_seq_one_letter_code
_entity_poly.pdbx_strand_id
1 'polypeptide(L)'
;MRRQKQQPKPRFRQRAASRSVQLFRTKRKLARAQKNVEKLRVLNESVASTAFEQKNSGLPRKQRLAVRTCFKAASRKSSRGMTYDKLWVLECLLMRMKSPQLYEHIRRHQITTLPSKSCLDKQRIF
;
A
#
# COMPACT_ATOMS: atom_id res chain seq x y z
N MET A 1 13.90 -53.49 29.16
CA MET A 1 13.56 -52.09 29.51
C MET A 1 12.42 -51.59 28.59
N ARG A 2 11.16 -51.66 29.03
CA ARG A 2 9.97 -51.25 28.23
C ARG A 2 9.78 -49.73 28.33
N ARG A 3 9.76 -49.02 27.20
CA ARG A 3 9.36 -47.60 27.11
C ARG A 3 7.92 -47.45 27.62
N GLN A 4 7.73 -46.73 28.73
CA GLN A 4 6.39 -46.35 29.19
C GLN A 4 5.73 -45.42 28.16
N LYS A 5 4.57 -45.82 27.64
CA LYS A 5 3.72 -44.99 26.78
C LYS A 5 3.13 -43.86 27.64
N GLN A 6 3.54 -42.62 27.39
CA GLN A 6 2.94 -41.45 28.04
C GLN A 6 1.47 -41.31 27.63
N GLN A 7 0.58 -41.07 28.61
CA GLN A 7 -0.85 -40.89 28.36
C GLN A 7 -1.15 -39.62 27.53
N PRO A 8 -2.19 -39.63 26.68
CA PRO A 8 -2.53 -38.49 25.83
C PRO A 8 -3.00 -37.29 26.68
N LYS A 9 -2.32 -36.16 26.53
CA LYS A 9 -2.65 -34.91 27.25
C LYS A 9 -4.09 -34.45 26.92
N PRO A 10 -4.85 -33.91 27.89
CA PRO A 10 -6.25 -33.51 27.68
C PRO A 10 -6.42 -32.43 26.59
N ARG A 11 -7.48 -32.54 25.77
CA ARG A 11 -7.76 -31.69 24.58
C ARG A 11 -7.64 -30.17 24.85
N PHE A 12 -8.03 -29.70 26.04
CA PHE A 12 -7.91 -28.28 26.42
C PHE A 12 -6.45 -27.81 26.48
N ARG A 13 -5.55 -28.61 27.06
CA ARG A 13 -4.10 -28.31 27.13
C ARG A 13 -3.46 -28.31 25.73
N GLN A 14 -3.93 -29.17 24.83
CA GLN A 14 -3.46 -29.19 23.43
C GLN A 14 -3.84 -27.92 22.66
N ARG A 15 -5.07 -27.41 22.84
CA ARG A 15 -5.54 -26.15 22.23
C ARG A 15 -4.76 -24.93 22.76
N ALA A 16 -4.53 -24.86 24.06
CA ALA A 16 -3.73 -23.79 24.67
C ALA A 16 -2.27 -23.80 24.19
N ALA A 17 -1.65 -24.99 24.10
CA ALA A 17 -0.30 -25.14 23.56
C ALA A 17 -0.19 -24.71 22.09
N SER A 18 -1.16 -25.10 21.25
CA SER A 18 -1.22 -24.68 19.84
C SER A 18 -1.36 -23.16 19.69
N ARG A 19 -2.24 -22.53 20.47
CA ARG A 19 -2.39 -21.06 20.50
C ARG A 19 -1.11 -20.35 20.93
N SER A 20 -0.41 -20.88 21.95
CA SER A 20 0.86 -20.33 22.42
C SER A 20 1.95 -20.39 21.34
N VAL A 21 2.08 -21.53 20.64
CA VAL A 21 3.00 -21.69 19.51
C VAL A 21 2.65 -20.73 18.37
N GLN A 22 1.35 -20.57 18.05
CA GLN A 22 0.91 -19.64 17.02
C GLN A 22 1.23 -18.19 17.39
N LEU A 23 1.00 -17.79 18.64
CA LEU A 23 1.36 -16.47 19.18
C LEU A 23 2.87 -16.21 19.11
N PHE A 24 3.68 -17.22 19.44
CA PHE A 24 5.13 -17.10 19.33
C PHE A 24 5.57 -16.92 17.87
N ARG A 25 4.99 -17.68 16.94
CA ARG A 25 5.26 -17.55 15.50
C ARG A 25 4.86 -16.18 14.97
N THR A 26 3.69 -15.66 15.36
CA THR A 26 3.24 -14.31 14.93
C THR A 26 4.12 -13.22 15.53
N LYS A 27 4.49 -13.31 16.81
CA LYS A 27 5.46 -12.38 17.44
C LYS A 27 6.81 -12.38 16.72
N ARG A 28 7.33 -13.57 16.37
CA ARG A 28 8.60 -13.68 15.62
C ARG A 28 8.50 -13.09 14.22
N LYS A 29 7.37 -13.28 13.52
CA LYS A 29 7.12 -12.65 12.21
C LYS A 29 7.02 -11.13 12.34
N LEU A 30 6.33 -10.62 13.36
CA LEU A 30 6.21 -9.19 13.65
C LEU A 30 7.59 -8.56 13.87
N ALA A 31 8.43 -9.18 14.71
CA ALA A 31 9.78 -8.69 14.99
C ALA A 31 10.66 -8.62 13.73
N ARG A 32 10.53 -9.60 12.82
CA ARG A 32 11.22 -9.59 11.52
C ARG A 32 10.71 -8.46 10.61
N ALA A 33 9.39 -8.29 10.52
CA ALA A 33 8.80 -7.22 9.72
C ALA A 33 9.22 -5.83 10.25
N GLN A 34 9.23 -5.63 11.57
CA GLN A 34 9.70 -4.40 12.20
C GLN A 34 11.17 -4.10 11.86
N LYS A 35 12.06 -5.11 11.97
CA LYS A 35 13.47 -4.96 11.57
C LYS A 35 13.62 -4.59 10.10
N ASN A 36 12.82 -5.18 9.22
CA ASN A 36 12.86 -4.87 7.79
C ASN A 36 12.37 -3.44 7.51
N VAL A 37 11.30 -3.00 8.16
CA VAL A 37 10.80 -1.62 8.06
C VAL A 37 11.87 -0.63 8.52
N GLU A 38 12.57 -0.92 9.62
CA GLU A 38 13.63 -0.06 10.13
C GLU A 38 14.80 0.05 9.15
N LYS A 39 15.26 -1.09 8.60
CA LYS A 39 16.29 -1.09 7.55
C LYS A 39 15.87 -0.25 6.33
N LEU A 40 14.62 -0.37 5.89
CA LEU A 40 14.11 0.40 4.75
C LEU A 40 14.02 1.90 5.05
N ARG A 41 13.73 2.29 6.31
CA ARG A 41 13.75 3.70 6.72
C ARG A 41 15.14 4.30 6.65
N VAL A 42 16.13 3.62 7.24
CA VAL A 42 17.53 4.05 7.20
C VAL A 42 18.04 4.18 5.76
N LEU A 43 17.70 3.22 4.89
CA LEU A 43 18.03 3.31 3.46
C LEU A 43 17.35 4.51 2.79
N ASN A 44 16.07 4.77 3.07
CA ASN A 44 15.38 5.93 2.52
C ASN A 44 15.94 7.26 3.02
N GLU A 45 16.38 7.34 4.28
CA GLU A 45 17.02 8.53 4.86
C GLU A 45 18.40 8.81 4.24
N SER A 46 19.11 7.77 3.82
CA SER A 46 20.39 7.91 3.11
C SER A 46 20.26 8.45 1.68
N VAL A 47 19.06 8.41 1.11
CA VAL A 47 18.79 8.96 -0.23
C VAL A 47 18.58 10.47 -0.11
N ALA A 48 19.39 11.25 -0.83
CA ALA A 48 19.25 12.70 -0.88
C ALA A 48 17.83 13.08 -1.34
N SER A 49 17.16 13.92 -0.54
CA SER A 49 15.80 14.42 -0.84
C SER A 49 15.69 15.13 -2.19
N THR A 50 16.82 15.67 -2.69
CA THR A 50 16.93 16.37 -3.97
C THR A 50 16.98 15.44 -5.18
N ALA A 51 17.39 14.17 -5.00
CA ALA A 51 17.53 13.23 -6.11
C ALA A 51 16.18 12.92 -6.79
N PHE A 52 15.11 12.88 -6.00
CA PHE A 52 13.76 12.69 -6.53
C PHE A 52 13.33 13.86 -7.40
N GLU A 53 13.47 15.10 -6.92
CA GLU A 53 13.04 16.29 -7.67
C GLU A 53 13.86 16.51 -8.94
N GLN A 54 15.15 16.16 -8.93
CA GLN A 54 16.00 16.18 -10.13
C GLN A 54 15.55 15.18 -11.20
N LYS A 55 15.18 13.96 -10.81
CA LYS A 55 14.67 12.95 -11.77
C LYS A 55 13.26 13.31 -12.23
N ASN A 56 12.46 13.85 -11.33
CA ASN A 56 11.10 14.27 -11.63
C ASN A 56 11.11 15.47 -12.58
N SER A 57 12.02 16.45 -12.44
CA SER A 57 12.07 17.63 -13.32
C SER A 57 12.34 17.29 -14.79
N GLY A 58 13.03 16.18 -15.08
CA GLY A 58 13.27 15.67 -16.43
C GLY A 58 12.03 15.09 -17.11
N LEU A 59 10.92 14.89 -16.41
CA LEU A 59 9.70 14.31 -16.97
C LEU A 59 8.76 15.38 -17.56
N PRO A 60 7.99 15.05 -18.60
CA PRO A 60 6.86 15.85 -19.09
C PRO A 60 5.90 16.23 -17.96
N ARG A 61 5.28 17.41 -18.05
CA ARG A 61 4.40 17.97 -17.01
C ARG A 61 3.33 17.01 -16.52
N LYS A 62 2.67 16.28 -17.43
CA LYS A 62 1.62 15.30 -17.09
C LYS A 62 2.19 14.10 -16.31
N GLN A 63 3.34 13.61 -16.72
CA GLN A 63 4.03 12.49 -16.06
C GLN A 63 4.52 12.89 -14.67
N ARG A 64 5.09 14.10 -14.53
CA ARG A 64 5.47 14.66 -13.21
C ARG A 64 4.31 14.65 -12.23
N LEU A 65 3.13 15.06 -12.69
CA LEU A 65 1.94 15.13 -11.85
C LEU A 65 1.46 13.74 -11.44
N ALA A 66 1.47 12.77 -12.37
CA ALA A 66 1.13 11.39 -12.10
C ALA A 66 2.09 10.78 -11.05
N VAL A 67 3.39 10.92 -11.25
CA VAL A 67 4.42 10.40 -10.35
C VAL A 67 4.29 11.02 -8.96
N ARG A 68 4.19 12.35 -8.86
CA ARG A 68 3.99 13.03 -7.57
C ARG A 68 2.73 12.55 -6.84
N THR A 69 1.65 12.31 -7.58
CA THR A 69 0.40 11.82 -6.98
C THR A 69 0.56 10.38 -6.49
N CYS A 70 1.24 9.51 -7.24
CA CYS A 70 1.58 8.15 -6.82
C CYS A 70 2.39 8.14 -5.51
N PHE A 71 3.45 8.94 -5.43
CA PHE A 71 4.25 9.06 -4.21
C PHE A 71 3.45 9.64 -3.04
N LYS A 72 2.61 10.65 -3.28
CA LYS A 72 1.73 11.24 -2.25
C LYS A 72 0.70 10.24 -1.73
N ALA A 73 0.22 9.29 -2.55
CA ALA A 73 -0.69 8.26 -2.06
C ALA A 73 0.06 7.16 -1.31
N ALA A 74 1.23 6.74 -1.81
CA ALA A 74 2.05 5.70 -1.20
C ALA A 74 2.59 6.11 0.18
N SER A 75 2.85 7.40 0.40
CA SER A 75 3.30 7.92 1.70
C SER A 75 2.20 7.94 2.77
N ARG A 76 0.91 7.81 2.38
CA ARG A 76 -0.22 7.83 3.31
C ARG A 76 -0.61 6.42 3.74
N LYS A 77 -1.14 6.32 4.97
CA LYS A 77 -1.72 5.07 5.49
C LYS A 77 -2.98 4.64 4.74
N SER A 78 -3.68 5.57 4.08
CA SER A 78 -4.91 5.32 3.35
C SER A 78 -5.08 6.33 2.22
N SER A 79 -5.71 5.88 1.13
CA SER A 79 -6.08 6.70 -0.04
C SER A 79 -7.39 7.48 0.15
N ARG A 80 -8.13 7.24 1.24
CA ARG A 80 -9.38 7.96 1.54
C ARG A 80 -9.09 9.44 1.84
N GLY A 81 -9.91 10.33 1.28
CA GLY A 81 -9.76 11.79 1.49
C GLY A 81 -8.48 12.37 0.88
N MET A 82 -8.01 11.81 -0.24
CA MET A 82 -6.89 12.38 -0.98
C MET A 82 -7.34 13.55 -1.85
N THR A 83 -6.64 14.68 -1.70
CA THR A 83 -6.81 15.84 -2.58
C THR A 83 -5.92 15.68 -3.81
N TYR A 84 -6.56 15.78 -4.97
CA TYR A 84 -5.93 15.72 -6.28
C TYR A 84 -5.78 17.12 -6.85
N ASP A 85 -4.74 17.32 -7.65
CA ASP A 85 -4.57 18.54 -8.41
C ASP A 85 -5.65 18.64 -9.50
N LYS A 86 -6.15 19.85 -9.78
CA LYS A 86 -7.22 20.10 -10.76
C LYS A 86 -6.84 19.58 -12.15
N LEU A 87 -5.58 19.75 -12.54
CA LEU A 87 -5.04 19.26 -13.81
C LEU A 87 -5.03 17.73 -13.88
N TRP A 88 -4.75 17.06 -12.76
CA TRP A 88 -4.77 15.60 -12.70
C TRP A 88 -6.20 15.07 -12.80
N VAL A 89 -7.15 15.75 -12.15
CA VAL A 89 -8.56 15.37 -12.23
C VAL A 89 -9.11 15.55 -13.65
N LEU A 90 -8.74 16.63 -14.34
CA LEU A 90 -9.10 16.82 -15.74
C LEU A 90 -8.58 15.66 -16.62
N GLU A 91 -7.32 15.27 -16.45
CA GLU A 91 -6.76 14.13 -17.19
C GLU A 91 -7.50 12.82 -16.85
N CYS A 92 -7.86 12.61 -15.58
CA CYS A 92 -8.66 11.46 -15.16
C CYS A 92 -10.06 11.46 -15.79
N LEU A 93 -10.68 12.63 -15.95
CA LEU A 93 -11.95 12.77 -16.63
C LEU A 93 -11.83 12.43 -18.12
N LEU A 94 -10.79 12.93 -18.79
CA LEU A 94 -10.50 12.62 -20.19
C LEU A 94 -10.25 11.11 -20.40
N MET A 95 -9.46 10.49 -19.53
CA MET A 95 -9.23 9.03 -19.56
C MET A 95 -10.54 8.25 -19.42
N ARG A 96 -11.41 8.68 -18.50
CA ARG A 96 -12.74 8.07 -18.30
C ARG A 96 -13.66 8.27 -19.50
N MET A 97 -13.62 9.43 -20.16
CA MET A 97 -14.38 9.70 -21.39
C MET A 97 -13.90 8.81 -22.55
N LYS A 98 -12.60 8.56 -22.66
CA LYS A 98 -12.02 7.70 -23.70
C LYS A 98 -12.38 6.23 -23.51
N SER A 99 -12.24 5.71 -22.29
CA SER A 99 -12.68 4.35 -21.96
C SER A 99 -12.98 4.23 -20.46
N PRO A 100 -14.27 4.14 -20.07
CA PRO A 100 -14.63 4.00 -18.66
C PRO A 100 -14.22 2.62 -18.11
N GLN A 101 -14.20 1.59 -18.94
CA GLN A 101 -13.80 0.23 -18.55
C GLN A 101 -12.30 0.19 -18.22
N LEU A 102 -11.47 0.80 -19.07
CA LEU A 102 -10.03 0.87 -18.83
C LEU A 102 -9.73 1.69 -17.57
N TYR A 103 -10.42 2.81 -17.38
CA TYR A 103 -10.27 3.63 -16.18
C TYR A 103 -10.55 2.84 -14.89
N GLU A 104 -11.65 2.10 -14.83
CA GLU A 104 -11.97 1.27 -13.67
C GLU A 104 -11.01 0.09 -13.50
N HIS A 105 -10.51 -0.50 -14.59
CA HIS A 105 -9.48 -1.54 -14.51
C HIS A 105 -8.20 -0.99 -13.85
N ILE A 106 -7.62 0.09 -14.39
CA ILE A 106 -6.40 0.73 -13.86
C ILE A 106 -6.58 1.11 -12.39
N ARG A 107 -7.76 1.64 -12.04
CA ARG A 107 -8.09 2.05 -10.68
C ARG A 107 -8.22 0.86 -9.72
N ARG A 108 -8.94 -0.21 -10.10
CA ARG A 108 -9.13 -1.40 -9.25
C ARG A 108 -7.82 -2.13 -8.98
N HIS A 109 -6.94 -2.18 -9.98
CA HIS A 109 -5.61 -2.78 -9.86
C HIS A 109 -4.58 -1.84 -9.21
N GLN A 110 -4.97 -0.61 -8.82
CA GLN A 110 -4.11 0.37 -8.18
C GLN A 110 -2.80 0.65 -8.95
N ILE A 111 -2.85 0.55 -10.29
CA ILE A 111 -1.69 0.78 -11.16
C ILE A 111 -1.26 2.25 -11.07
N THR A 112 -2.23 3.15 -11.04
CA THR A 112 -2.01 4.59 -10.81
C THR A 112 -3.03 5.12 -9.80
N THR A 113 -2.68 6.23 -9.16
CA THR A 113 -3.55 6.90 -8.18
C THR A 113 -4.67 7.65 -8.88
N LEU A 114 -5.79 6.96 -9.07
CA LEU A 114 -6.97 7.49 -9.74
C LEU A 114 -8.10 7.83 -8.76
N PRO A 115 -8.74 9.00 -8.91
CA PRO A 115 -9.94 9.35 -8.17
C PRO A 115 -11.07 8.34 -8.37
N SER A 116 -11.91 8.16 -7.36
CA SER A 116 -13.16 7.40 -7.50
C SER A 116 -14.17 8.13 -8.39
N LYS A 117 -15.11 7.40 -8.98
CA LYS A 117 -16.27 7.96 -9.68
C LYS A 117 -16.96 9.05 -8.85
N SER A 118 -17.24 8.77 -7.58
CA SER A 118 -17.83 9.74 -6.65
C SER A 118 -16.99 11.01 -6.42
N CYS A 119 -15.66 10.92 -6.56
CA CYS A 119 -14.78 12.08 -6.44
C CYS A 119 -14.79 12.92 -7.73
N LEU A 120 -14.84 12.28 -8.89
CA LEU A 120 -14.95 12.95 -10.19
C LEU A 120 -16.30 13.63 -10.35
N ASP A 121 -17.38 12.96 -9.95
CA ASP A 121 -18.75 13.46 -10.12
C ASP A 121 -18.98 14.72 -9.24
N LYS A 122 -18.30 14.85 -8.09
CA LYS A 122 -18.32 16.06 -7.24
C LYS A 122 -17.57 17.25 -7.83
N GLN A 123 -16.60 17.00 -8.70
CA GLN A 123 -15.85 18.06 -9.39
C GLN A 123 -16.44 18.43 -10.74
N ARG A 124 -17.54 17.77 -11.14
CA ARG A 124 -18.27 18.03 -12.36
C ARG A 124 -19.10 19.31 -12.17
N ILE A 125 -18.45 20.45 -12.35
CA ILE A 125 -19.09 21.77 -12.50
C ILE A 125 -19.31 21.97 -14.01
N PHE A 126 -20.12 21.11 -14.62
CA PHE A 126 -20.78 21.25 -15.92
C PHE A 126 -21.88 20.18 -15.99
#